data_AF-A0A6C0JWA7-F1
#
_entry.id   AF-A0A6C0JWA7-F1
#
_cell.length_a   1.000
_cell.length_b   1.000
_cell.length_c   1.000
_cell.angle_alpha   90.00
_cell.angle_beta   90.00
_cell.angle_gamma   90.00
#
_symmetry.space_group_name_H-M   'P 1'
#
loop_
_entity.id
_entity.type
_entity.pdbx_description
1 polymer ?
#
loop_
_entity_poly.entity_id
_entity_poly.type
_entity_poly.pdbx_seq_one_letter_code
_entity_poly.pdbx_strand_id
1 'polypeptide(L)'
;MPPKKTTAAPSEKADVSERLELAKAISNMSSKADSFLSAVETFHSFSKDMLTKLDLDIESRKLELDDLKKQIEHSIKNGKIDVAVALKEYRREGAVEMLQGMGETVIPAKELDTLRSEFQVLKDQFDTMVKAVRKEEVEKRDEAISSAIRNMELKYKAENAMVNALSEQREREIATLKSNIVDLKSEISAQRELTKSVAEAGRHTVQQVSAPR
;
A
#
# COMPACT_ATOMS: atom_id res chain seq x y z
N MET A 1 18.23 121.38 46.26
CA MET A 1 18.32 122.66 45.54
C MET A 1 17.99 122.43 44.06
N PRO A 2 17.08 123.22 43.47
CA PRO A 2 16.87 123.40 42.02
C PRO A 2 18.02 124.28 41.47
N PRO A 3 18.24 124.51 40.14
CA PRO A 3 17.33 125.26 39.24
C PRO A 3 17.45 124.79 37.74
N LYS A 4 16.89 125.36 36.65
CA LYS A 4 16.13 126.56 36.34
C LYS A 4 15.47 126.37 34.95
N LYS A 5 14.22 126.80 34.79
CA LYS A 5 13.52 127.04 33.51
C LYS A 5 14.07 128.27 32.78
N THR A 6 13.92 128.31 31.46
CA THR A 6 13.79 129.51 30.58
C THR A 6 13.30 128.99 29.21
N THR A 7 12.08 129.20 28.67
CA THR A 7 11.40 130.40 28.10
C THR A 7 12.32 131.30 27.28
N ALA A 8 12.05 131.80 26.08
CA ALA A 8 11.04 131.64 25.00
C ALA A 8 11.49 132.61 23.88
N ALA A 9 11.17 132.39 22.60
CA ALA A 9 10.77 133.44 21.62
C ALA A 9 10.51 132.87 20.20
N PRO A 10 9.61 133.48 19.41
CA PRO A 10 9.07 132.96 18.16
C PRO A 10 9.69 133.61 16.90
N SER A 11 9.58 132.95 15.74
CA SER A 11 9.70 133.66 14.45
C SER A 11 8.82 133.03 13.37
N GLU A 12 7.83 133.80 12.92
CA GLU A 12 7.12 133.65 11.64
C GLU A 12 8.12 133.61 10.47
N LYS A 13 8.01 132.60 9.58
CA LYS A 13 8.11 132.73 8.11
C LYS A 13 7.50 131.52 7.38
N ALA A 14 6.71 131.84 6.35
CA ALA A 14 6.50 131.13 5.07
C ALA A 14 5.41 130.04 4.96
N ASP A 15 4.26 130.50 4.43
CA ASP A 15 3.06 129.83 3.91
C ASP A 15 3.31 128.93 2.64
N VAL A 16 4.54 128.41 2.47
CA VAL A 16 4.93 127.50 1.36
C VAL A 16 5.26 126.09 1.89
N SER A 17 5.27 125.88 3.21
CA SER A 17 5.64 124.60 3.84
C SER A 17 4.52 123.57 3.80
N GLU A 18 3.24 123.97 3.96
CA GLU A 18 2.14 123.02 4.16
C GLU A 18 1.80 122.20 2.90
N ARG A 19 1.83 122.81 1.71
CA ARG A 19 1.60 122.08 0.44
C ARG A 19 2.73 121.08 0.14
N LEU A 20 3.98 121.42 0.48
CA LEU A 20 5.13 120.54 0.30
C LEU A 20 5.11 119.39 1.32
N GLU A 21 4.71 119.67 2.57
CA GLU A 21 4.50 118.67 3.61
C GLU A 21 3.35 117.74 3.27
N LEU A 22 2.25 118.26 2.72
CA LEU A 22 1.13 117.46 2.21
C LEU A 22 1.58 116.59 1.03
N ALA A 23 2.34 117.11 0.08
CA ALA A 23 2.86 116.32 -1.04
C ALA A 23 3.83 115.22 -0.57
N LYS A 24 4.68 115.50 0.43
CA LYS A 24 5.54 114.49 1.09
C LYS A 24 4.72 113.47 1.86
N ALA A 25 3.66 113.88 2.56
CA ALA A 25 2.76 112.98 3.27
C ALA A 25 2.00 112.08 2.30
N ILE A 26 1.49 112.61 1.19
CA ILE A 26 0.85 111.85 0.12
C ILE A 26 1.84 110.87 -0.52
N SER A 27 3.06 111.31 -0.83
CA SER A 27 4.10 110.43 -1.38
C SER A 27 4.51 109.32 -0.41
N ASN A 28 4.66 109.63 0.88
CA ASN A 28 4.94 108.65 1.92
C ASN A 28 3.76 107.70 2.16
N MET A 29 2.53 108.19 2.05
CA MET A 29 1.33 107.36 2.18
C MET A 29 1.20 106.43 0.98
N SER A 30 1.47 106.92 -0.24
CA SER A 30 1.51 106.11 -1.46
C SER A 30 2.58 105.02 -1.36
N SER A 31 3.81 105.36 -0.97
CA SER A 31 4.88 104.36 -0.84
C SER A 31 4.59 103.32 0.25
N LYS A 32 3.95 103.73 1.35
CA LYS A 32 3.48 102.80 2.40
C LYS A 32 2.32 101.93 1.91
N ALA A 33 1.40 102.47 1.12
CA ALA A 33 0.32 101.71 0.51
C ALA A 33 0.85 100.66 -0.48
N ASP A 34 1.83 101.02 -1.32
CA ASP A 34 2.49 100.10 -2.25
C ASP A 34 3.27 99.01 -1.51
N SER A 35 4.00 99.37 -0.44
CA SER A 35 4.70 98.41 0.42
C SER A 35 3.74 97.45 1.12
N PHE A 36 2.60 97.96 1.58
CA PHE A 36 1.55 97.15 2.19
C PHE A 36 0.91 96.19 1.17
N LEU A 37 0.58 96.67 -0.04
CA LEU A 37 0.08 95.83 -1.13
C LEU A 37 1.06 94.72 -1.48
N SER A 38 2.35 95.02 -1.61
CA SER A 38 3.40 94.03 -1.87
C SER A 38 3.52 93.01 -0.73
N ALA A 39 3.43 93.45 0.53
CA ALA A 39 3.42 92.55 1.68
C ALA A 39 2.18 91.64 1.69
N VAL A 40 1.01 92.16 1.30
CA VAL A 40 -0.23 91.37 1.18
C VAL A 40 -0.12 90.35 0.05
N GLU A 41 0.43 90.72 -1.11
CA GLU A 41 0.67 89.77 -2.22
C GLU A 41 1.65 88.66 -1.81
N THR A 42 2.75 89.03 -1.13
CA THR A 42 3.74 88.07 -0.62
C THR A 42 3.12 87.15 0.43
N PHE A 43 2.27 87.68 1.31
CA PHE A 43 1.54 86.87 2.29
C PHE A 43 0.57 85.91 1.59
N HIS A 44 -0.11 86.36 0.52
CA HIS A 44 -1.03 85.54 -0.24
C HIS A 44 -0.30 84.41 -0.98
N SER A 45 0.84 84.69 -1.63
CA SER A 45 1.66 83.66 -2.27
C SER A 45 2.21 82.68 -1.25
N PHE A 46 2.71 83.17 -0.10
CA PHE A 46 3.18 82.31 0.99
C PHE A 46 2.07 81.39 1.52
N SER A 47 0.86 81.93 1.73
CA SER A 47 -0.27 81.13 2.20
C SER A 47 -0.67 80.06 1.18
N LYS A 48 -0.64 80.39 -0.12
CA LYS A 48 -0.92 79.44 -1.19
C LYS A 48 0.14 78.33 -1.24
N ASP A 49 1.41 78.69 -1.21
CA ASP A 49 2.52 77.72 -1.23
C ASP A 49 2.46 76.79 -0.01
N MET A 50 2.18 77.33 1.17
CA MET A 50 2.02 76.55 2.39
C MET A 50 0.85 75.56 2.29
N LEU A 51 -0.29 75.98 1.75
CA LEU A 51 -1.44 75.09 1.52
C LEU A 51 -1.09 73.98 0.53
N THR A 52 -0.44 74.30 -0.60
CA THR A 52 -0.03 73.27 -1.57
C THR A 52 0.97 72.28 -0.99
N LYS A 53 1.88 72.75 -0.13
CA LYS A 53 2.83 71.87 0.56
C LYS A 53 2.10 70.93 1.54
N LEU A 54 1.15 71.47 2.31
CA LEU A 54 0.33 70.65 3.21
C LEU A 54 -0.49 69.61 2.44
N ASP A 55 -1.04 69.97 1.27
CA ASP A 55 -1.76 69.02 0.42
C ASP A 55 -0.85 67.90 -0.09
N LEU A 56 0.37 68.22 -0.56
CA LEU A 56 1.37 67.23 -0.96
C LEU A 56 1.80 66.33 0.20
N ASP A 57 2.01 66.89 1.40
CA ASP A 57 2.35 66.12 2.59
C ASP A 57 1.19 65.19 2.99
N ILE A 58 -0.06 65.65 2.91
CA ILE A 58 -1.25 64.83 3.15
C ILE A 58 -1.34 63.67 2.16
N GLU A 59 -1.10 63.93 0.88
CA GLU A 59 -1.17 62.90 -0.17
C GLU A 59 -0.04 61.87 -0.02
N SER A 60 1.18 62.32 0.25
CA SER A 60 2.32 61.46 0.56
C SER A 60 2.04 60.57 1.77
N ARG A 61 1.52 61.14 2.87
CA ARG A 61 1.17 60.39 4.08
C ARG A 61 0.03 59.40 3.85
N LYS A 62 -0.93 59.69 2.97
CA LYS A 62 -1.99 58.74 2.60
C LYS A 62 -1.43 57.54 1.86
N LEU A 63 -0.50 57.75 0.93
CA LEU A 63 0.17 56.67 0.20
C LEU A 63 0.99 55.79 1.15
N GLU A 64 1.80 56.38 2.03
CA GLU A 64 2.55 55.64 3.05
C GLU A 64 1.62 54.77 3.93
N LEU A 65 0.47 55.33 4.33
CA LEU A 65 -0.52 54.63 5.16
C LEU A 65 -1.13 53.44 4.41
N ASP A 66 -1.47 53.60 3.13
CA ASP A 66 -2.01 52.51 2.31
C ASP A 66 -0.97 51.41 2.03
N ASP A 67 0.29 51.76 1.83
CA ASP A 67 1.37 50.78 1.66
C ASP A 67 1.64 50.02 2.96
N LEU A 68 1.65 50.70 4.11
CA LEU A 68 1.74 50.06 5.43
C LEU A 68 0.57 49.11 5.68
N LYS A 69 -0.65 49.50 5.33
CA LYS A 69 -1.83 48.62 5.42
C LYS A 69 -1.65 47.35 4.59
N LYS A 70 -1.20 47.48 3.34
CA LYS A 70 -0.94 46.31 2.46
C LYS A 70 0.14 45.41 3.05
N GLN A 71 1.23 45.98 3.56
CA GLN A 71 2.29 45.20 4.21
C GLN A 71 1.77 44.41 5.42
N ILE A 72 0.97 45.05 6.27
CA ILE A 72 0.34 44.39 7.43
C ILE A 72 -0.58 43.25 6.97
N GLU A 73 -1.42 43.47 5.96
CA GLU A 73 -2.29 42.42 5.42
C GLU A 73 -1.50 41.23 4.87
N HIS A 74 -0.42 41.48 4.12
CA HIS A 74 0.47 40.44 3.63
C HIS A 74 1.13 39.68 4.77
N SER A 75 1.63 40.38 5.79
CA SER A 75 2.24 39.76 6.97
C SER A 75 1.25 38.87 7.72
N ILE A 76 0.00 39.30 7.88
CA ILE A 76 -1.04 38.50 8.53
C ILE A 76 -1.37 37.26 7.71
N LYS A 77 -1.49 37.38 6.38
CA LYS A 77 -1.75 36.24 5.48
C LYS A 77 -0.62 35.22 5.55
N ASN A 78 0.63 35.67 5.48
CA ASN A 78 1.80 34.79 5.55
C ASN A 78 1.88 34.11 6.92
N GLY A 79 1.73 34.84 8.02
CA GLY A 79 1.73 34.26 9.36
C GLY A 79 0.64 33.21 9.57
N LYS A 80 -0.55 33.38 8.96
CA LYS A 80 -1.60 32.35 8.98
C LYS A 80 -1.19 31.08 8.23
N ILE A 81 -0.51 31.22 7.10
CA ILE A 81 0.00 30.08 6.32
C ILE A 81 1.06 29.34 7.13
N ASP A 82 2.02 30.06 7.72
CA ASP A 82 3.11 29.47 8.49
C ASP A 82 2.57 28.68 9.70
N VAL A 83 1.61 29.25 10.45
CA VAL A 83 0.96 28.57 11.57
C VAL A 83 0.19 27.33 11.10
N ALA A 84 -0.51 27.39 9.95
CA ALA A 84 -1.25 26.26 9.42
C ALA A 84 -0.32 25.12 8.97
N VAL A 85 0.83 25.45 8.36
CA VAL A 85 1.87 24.48 8.00
C VAL A 85 2.46 23.83 9.25
N ALA A 86 2.89 24.65 10.22
CA ALA A 86 3.45 24.16 11.48
C ALA A 86 2.48 23.24 12.24
N LEU A 87 1.19 23.61 12.32
CA LEU A 87 0.16 22.77 12.95
C LEU A 87 -0.01 21.43 12.22
N LYS A 88 0.13 21.39 10.90
CA LYS A 88 0.02 20.17 10.11
C LYS A 88 1.23 19.26 10.30
N GLU A 89 2.42 19.83 10.36
CA GLU A 89 3.68 19.11 10.58
C GLU A 89 3.73 18.52 11.98
N TYR A 90 3.46 19.30 13.03
CA TYR A 90 3.41 18.81 14.41
C TYR A 90 2.40 17.68 14.61
N ARG A 91 1.23 17.77 13.98
CA ARG A 91 0.23 16.68 14.03
C ARG A 91 0.74 15.41 13.39
N ARG A 92 1.49 15.52 12.29
CA ARG A 92 2.07 14.37 11.60
C ARG A 92 3.20 13.76 12.41
N GLU A 93 4.13 14.57 12.93
CA GLU A 93 5.24 14.11 13.76
C GLU A 93 4.74 13.43 15.03
N GLY A 94 3.79 14.05 15.75
CA GLY A 94 3.18 13.43 16.93
C GLY A 94 2.45 12.12 16.62
N ALA A 95 1.76 12.03 15.47
CA ALA A 95 1.14 10.77 15.05
C ALA A 95 2.19 9.69 14.70
N VAL A 96 3.30 10.06 14.06
CA VAL A 96 4.42 9.15 13.77
C VAL A 96 5.04 8.63 15.06
N GLU A 97 5.29 9.50 16.04
CA GLU A 97 5.87 9.13 17.33
C GLU A 97 4.95 8.20 18.13
N MET A 98 3.64 8.46 18.15
CA MET A 98 2.65 7.57 18.77
C MET A 98 2.64 6.18 18.11
N LEU A 99 2.65 6.13 16.77
CA LEU A 99 2.66 4.87 16.03
C LEU A 99 3.96 4.09 16.28
N GLN A 100 5.11 4.76 16.30
CA GLN A 100 6.38 4.13 16.66
C GLN A 100 6.37 3.57 18.09
N GLY A 101 5.77 4.28 19.05
CA GLY A 101 5.57 3.79 20.42
C GLY A 101 4.70 2.53 20.50
N MET A 102 3.80 2.35 19.53
CA MET A 102 2.97 1.14 19.38
C MET A 102 3.67 0.02 18.56
N GLY A 103 4.86 0.27 18.05
CA GLY A 103 5.57 -0.64 17.15
C GLY A 103 5.02 -0.68 15.72
N GLU A 104 4.18 0.30 15.37
CA GLU A 104 3.60 0.45 14.03
C GLU A 104 4.47 1.37 13.16
N THR A 105 4.41 1.19 11.84
CA THR A 105 5.15 2.02 10.87
C THR A 105 4.19 2.72 9.92
N VAL A 106 4.50 3.97 9.59
CA VAL A 106 3.68 4.77 8.68
C VAL A 106 4.03 4.40 7.25
N ILE A 107 3.05 3.83 6.54
CA ILE A 107 3.17 3.51 5.12
C ILE A 107 2.39 4.54 4.30
N PRO A 108 3.01 5.20 3.31
CA PRO A 108 2.31 6.05 2.35
C PRO A 108 1.19 5.29 1.64
N ALA A 109 0.04 5.94 1.43
CA ALA A 109 -1.12 5.30 0.79
C ALA A 109 -0.78 4.67 -0.58
N LYS A 110 0.05 5.34 -1.38
CA LYS A 110 0.51 4.82 -2.68
C LYS A 110 1.31 3.52 -2.54
N GLU A 111 2.17 3.44 -1.54
CA GLU A 111 2.98 2.25 -1.27
C GLU A 111 2.10 1.11 -0.77
N LEU A 112 1.14 1.42 0.10
CA LEU A 112 0.15 0.45 0.58
C LEU A 112 -0.67 -0.17 -0.56
N ASP A 113 -1.08 0.62 -1.55
CA ASP A 113 -1.80 0.11 -2.73
C ASP A 113 -0.90 -0.81 -3.58
N THR A 114 0.38 -0.46 -3.76
CA THR A 114 1.36 -1.32 -4.44
C THR A 114 1.53 -2.64 -3.68
N LEU A 115 1.76 -2.61 -2.36
CA LEU A 115 1.90 -3.83 -1.56
C LEU A 115 0.65 -4.72 -1.63
N ARG A 116 -0.55 -4.14 -1.64
CA ARG A 116 -1.80 -4.90 -1.80
C ARG A 116 -1.88 -5.58 -3.16
N SER A 117 -1.50 -4.88 -4.22
CA SER A 117 -1.45 -5.45 -5.57
C SER A 117 -0.43 -6.57 -5.67
N GLU A 118 0.78 -6.38 -5.16
CA GLU A 118 1.84 -7.39 -5.15
C GLU A 118 1.44 -8.62 -4.32
N PHE A 119 0.85 -8.40 -3.15
CA PHE A 119 0.32 -9.47 -2.31
C PHE A 119 -0.76 -10.27 -3.03
N GLN A 120 -1.67 -9.61 -3.73
CA GLN A 120 -2.73 -10.28 -4.48
C GLN A 120 -2.14 -11.13 -5.62
N VAL A 121 -1.18 -10.60 -6.37
CA VAL A 121 -0.47 -11.35 -7.42
C VAL A 121 0.24 -12.57 -6.82
N LEU A 122 0.95 -12.39 -5.71
CA LEU A 122 1.66 -13.48 -5.04
C LEU A 122 0.70 -14.56 -4.54
N LYS A 123 -0.46 -14.16 -3.99
CA LYS A 123 -1.51 -15.06 -3.56
C LYS A 123 -2.09 -15.86 -4.73
N ASP A 124 -2.37 -15.22 -5.84
CA ASP A 124 -2.92 -15.88 -7.03
C ASP A 124 -1.90 -16.86 -7.65
N GLN A 125 -0.61 -16.51 -7.65
CA GLN A 125 0.47 -17.40 -8.04
C GLN A 125 0.58 -18.62 -7.11
N PHE A 126 0.53 -18.39 -5.79
CA PHE A 126 0.57 -19.46 -4.80
C PHE A 126 -0.62 -20.41 -4.95
N ASP A 127 -1.83 -19.89 -5.09
CA ASP A 127 -3.04 -20.69 -5.30
C ASP A 127 -2.96 -21.52 -6.58
N THR A 128 -2.37 -20.96 -7.64
CA THR A 128 -2.14 -21.67 -8.90
C THR A 128 -1.13 -22.82 -8.73
N MET A 129 -0.03 -22.57 -8.02
CA MET A 129 0.97 -23.59 -7.71
C MET A 129 0.38 -24.72 -6.86
N VAL A 130 -0.38 -24.39 -5.81
CA VAL A 130 -1.03 -25.40 -4.95
C VAL A 130 -2.01 -26.26 -5.75
N LYS A 131 -2.80 -25.66 -6.66
CA LYS A 131 -3.71 -26.41 -7.55
C LYS A 131 -2.94 -27.32 -8.50
N ALA A 132 -1.83 -26.86 -9.07
CA ALA A 132 -1.00 -27.66 -9.97
C ALA A 132 -0.39 -28.87 -9.24
N VAL A 133 0.22 -28.65 -8.07
CA VAL A 133 0.79 -29.72 -7.24
C VAL A 133 -0.29 -30.72 -6.82
N ARG A 134 -1.47 -30.25 -6.40
CA ARG A 134 -2.58 -31.13 -6.03
C ARG A 134 -3.04 -31.99 -7.20
N LYS A 135 -3.10 -31.42 -8.41
CA LYS A 135 -3.47 -32.15 -9.61
C LYS A 135 -2.44 -33.23 -9.94
N GLU A 136 -1.15 -32.87 -9.93
CA GLU A 136 -0.04 -33.79 -10.17
C GLU A 136 -0.02 -34.96 -9.16
N GLU A 137 -0.25 -34.68 -7.88
CA GLU A 137 -0.25 -35.70 -6.83
C GLU A 137 -1.44 -36.66 -6.98
N VAL A 138 -2.60 -36.15 -7.39
CA VAL A 138 -3.78 -37.01 -7.69
C VAL A 138 -3.50 -37.90 -8.89
N GLU A 139 -2.92 -37.36 -9.97
CA GLU A 139 -2.56 -38.13 -11.16
C GLU A 139 -1.55 -39.24 -10.81
N LYS A 140 -0.48 -38.92 -10.07
CA LYS A 140 0.50 -39.91 -9.60
C LYS A 140 -0.12 -40.98 -8.71
N ARG A 141 -1.01 -40.59 -7.80
CA ARG A 141 -1.73 -41.54 -6.94
C ARG A 141 -2.59 -42.48 -7.77
N ASP A 142 -3.32 -41.98 -8.75
CA ASP A 142 -4.20 -42.78 -9.60
C ASP A 142 -3.38 -43.73 -10.51
N GLU A 143 -2.23 -43.27 -11.03
CA GLU A 143 -1.26 -44.11 -11.74
C GLU A 143 -0.68 -45.23 -10.85
N ALA A 144 -0.32 -44.91 -9.61
CA ALA A 144 0.19 -45.89 -8.65
C ALA A 144 -0.88 -46.92 -8.27
N ILE A 145 -2.12 -46.49 -8.03
CA ILE A 145 -3.25 -47.37 -7.72
C ILE A 145 -3.56 -48.28 -8.91
N SER A 146 -3.65 -47.72 -10.12
CA SER A 146 -3.95 -48.51 -11.32
C SER A 146 -2.83 -49.53 -11.63
N SER A 147 -1.57 -49.16 -11.42
CA SER A 147 -0.42 -50.07 -11.55
C SER A 147 -0.45 -51.17 -10.49
N ALA A 148 -0.79 -50.84 -9.24
CA ALA A 148 -0.93 -51.82 -8.16
C ALA A 148 -2.08 -52.81 -8.43
N ILE A 149 -3.23 -52.34 -8.92
CA ILE A 149 -4.36 -53.20 -9.31
C ILE A 149 -3.93 -54.16 -10.41
N ARG A 150 -3.31 -53.68 -11.49
CA ARG A 150 -2.82 -54.54 -12.59
C ARG A 150 -1.83 -55.59 -12.08
N ASN A 151 -0.89 -55.21 -11.23
CA ASN A 151 0.08 -56.15 -10.65
C ASN A 151 -0.60 -57.21 -9.79
N MET A 152 -1.60 -56.83 -8.98
CA MET A 152 -2.39 -57.78 -8.18
C MET A 152 -3.20 -58.72 -9.08
N GLU A 153 -3.87 -58.20 -10.13
CA GLU A 153 -4.61 -59.03 -11.08
C GLU A 153 -3.71 -60.04 -11.80
N LEU A 154 -2.51 -59.63 -12.23
CA LEU A 154 -1.53 -60.53 -12.84
C LEU A 154 -1.06 -61.60 -11.85
N LYS A 155 -0.81 -61.21 -10.59
CA LYS A 155 -0.44 -62.14 -9.53
C LYS A 155 -1.56 -63.17 -9.27
N TYR A 156 -2.81 -62.72 -9.13
CA TYR A 156 -3.95 -63.62 -8.98
C TYR A 156 -4.15 -64.55 -10.17
N LYS A 157 -3.98 -64.05 -11.41
CA LYS A 157 -4.04 -64.89 -12.62
C LYS A 157 -2.94 -65.96 -12.62
N ALA A 158 -1.72 -65.60 -12.22
CA ALA A 158 -0.60 -66.54 -12.11
C ALA A 158 -0.83 -67.58 -11.01
N GLU A 159 -1.27 -67.15 -9.83
CA GLU A 159 -1.62 -68.04 -8.72
C GLU A 159 -2.76 -69.01 -9.11
N ASN A 160 -3.81 -68.51 -9.75
CA ASN A 160 -4.92 -69.34 -10.21
C ASN A 160 -4.47 -70.35 -11.28
N ALA A 161 -3.62 -69.94 -12.23
CA ALA A 161 -3.04 -70.85 -13.21
C ALA A 161 -2.18 -71.94 -12.55
N MET A 162 -1.41 -71.59 -11.52
CA MET A 162 -0.61 -72.54 -10.75
C MET A 162 -1.48 -73.54 -9.98
N VAL A 163 -2.54 -73.06 -9.32
CA VAL A 163 -3.50 -73.93 -8.60
C VAL A 163 -4.22 -74.86 -9.57
N ASN A 164 -4.66 -74.36 -10.73
CA ASN A 164 -5.30 -75.18 -11.76
C ASN A 164 -4.36 -76.26 -12.30
N ALA A 165 -3.10 -75.90 -12.63
CA ALA A 165 -2.10 -76.85 -13.08
C ALA A 165 -1.81 -77.93 -12.03
N LEU A 166 -1.75 -77.54 -10.74
CA LEU A 166 -1.58 -78.49 -9.64
C LEU A 166 -2.81 -79.41 -9.50
N SER A 167 -4.02 -78.88 -9.65
CA SER A 167 -5.26 -79.66 -9.61
C SER A 167 -5.29 -80.69 -10.74
N GLU A 168 -5.00 -80.28 -11.98
CA GLU A 168 -4.91 -81.18 -13.13
C GLU A 168 -3.85 -82.27 -12.94
N GLN A 169 -2.69 -81.92 -12.39
CA GLN A 169 -1.65 -82.89 -12.07
C GLN A 169 -2.16 -83.94 -11.07
N ARG A 170 -2.81 -83.50 -9.97
CA ARG A 170 -3.37 -84.41 -8.96
C ARG A 170 -4.48 -85.29 -9.52
N GLU A 171 -5.32 -84.77 -10.41
CA GLU A 171 -6.34 -85.56 -11.10
C GLU A 171 -5.72 -86.68 -11.95
N ARG A 172 -4.64 -86.38 -12.68
CA ARG A 172 -3.89 -87.39 -13.45
C ARG A 172 -3.26 -88.45 -12.55
N GLU A 173 -2.68 -88.04 -11.42
CA GLU A 173 -2.14 -88.97 -10.41
C GLU A 173 -3.23 -89.88 -9.86
N ILE A 174 -4.39 -89.32 -9.49
CA ILE A 174 -5.55 -90.09 -9.01
C ILE A 174 -6.04 -91.06 -10.08
N ALA A 175 -6.14 -90.63 -11.33
CA ALA A 175 -6.56 -91.50 -12.44
C ALA A 175 -5.58 -92.68 -12.63
N THR A 176 -4.27 -92.40 -12.58
CA THR A 176 -3.23 -93.43 -12.67
C THR A 176 -3.31 -94.42 -11.50
N LEU A 177 -3.43 -93.93 -10.27
CA LEU A 177 -3.59 -94.78 -9.09
C LEU A 177 -4.87 -95.62 -9.14
N LYS A 178 -5.98 -95.06 -9.63
CA LYS A 178 -7.23 -95.81 -9.84
C LYS A 178 -7.05 -96.93 -10.86
N SER A 179 -6.36 -96.68 -11.98
CA SER A 179 -6.03 -97.72 -12.97
C SER A 179 -5.22 -98.84 -12.32
N ASN A 180 -4.12 -98.49 -11.63
CA ASN A 180 -3.27 -99.46 -10.95
C ASN A 180 -4.05 -100.30 -9.92
N ILE A 181 -4.99 -99.70 -9.19
CA ILE A 181 -5.86 -100.43 -8.25
C ILE A 181 -6.75 -101.44 -8.98
N VAL A 182 -7.30 -101.08 -10.14
CA VAL A 182 -8.12 -102.00 -10.96
C VAL A 182 -7.26 -103.14 -11.47
N ASP A 183 -6.08 -102.84 -11.99
CA ASP A 183 -5.14 -103.84 -12.50
C ASP A 183 -4.73 -104.82 -11.40
N LEU A 184 -4.29 -104.31 -10.23
CA LEU A 184 -3.95 -105.14 -9.07
C LEU A 184 -5.13 -105.97 -8.56
N LYS A 185 -6.36 -105.45 -8.58
CA LYS A 185 -7.56 -106.23 -8.22
C LYS A 185 -7.77 -107.38 -9.20
N SER A 186 -7.56 -107.15 -10.50
CA SER A 186 -7.67 -108.18 -11.52
C SER A 186 -6.60 -109.27 -11.35
N GLU A 187 -5.35 -108.87 -11.10
CA GLU A 187 -4.24 -109.80 -10.82
C GLU A 187 -4.50 -110.64 -9.57
N ILE A 188 -4.94 -110.02 -8.47
CA ILE A 188 -5.30 -110.73 -7.24
C ILE A 188 -6.45 -111.72 -7.50
N SER A 189 -7.45 -111.33 -8.31
CA SER A 189 -8.56 -112.23 -8.65
C SER A 189 -8.08 -113.44 -9.46
N ALA A 190 -7.19 -113.24 -10.44
CA ALA A 190 -6.58 -114.30 -11.23
C ALA A 190 -5.68 -115.21 -10.36
N GLN A 191 -4.90 -114.63 -9.44
CA GLN A 191 -4.10 -115.39 -8.47
C GLN A 191 -4.99 -116.25 -7.55
N ARG A 192 -6.13 -115.72 -7.09
CA ARG A 192 -7.11 -116.47 -6.28
C ARG A 192 -7.73 -117.62 -7.07
N GLU A 193 -8.07 -117.39 -8.33
CA GLU A 193 -8.61 -118.40 -9.23
C GLU A 193 -7.58 -119.50 -9.51
N LEU A 194 -6.33 -119.14 -9.84
CA LEU A 194 -5.23 -120.08 -10.00
C LEU A 194 -5.01 -120.91 -8.72
N THR A 195 -5.01 -120.27 -7.55
CA THR A 195 -4.86 -120.96 -6.25
C THR A 195 -5.99 -121.96 -6.04
N LYS A 196 -7.23 -121.59 -6.39
CA LYS A 196 -8.39 -122.50 -6.33
C LYS A 196 -8.21 -123.69 -7.29
N SER A 197 -7.83 -123.44 -8.54
CA SER A 197 -7.58 -124.49 -9.52
C SER A 197 -6.44 -125.43 -9.12
N VAL A 198 -5.34 -124.91 -8.54
CA VAL A 198 -4.23 -125.72 -8.02
C VAL A 198 -4.68 -126.58 -6.83
N ALA A 199 -5.47 -126.02 -5.92
CA ALA A 199 -6.02 -126.78 -4.79
C ALA A 199 -7.00 -127.89 -5.24
N GLU A 200 -7.82 -127.63 -6.27
CA GLU A 200 -8.72 -128.62 -6.89
C GLU A 200 -7.93 -129.72 -7.63
N ALA A 201 -6.91 -129.35 -8.41
CA ALA A 201 -6.01 -130.31 -9.06
C ALA A 201 -5.25 -131.18 -8.05
N GLY A 202 -4.81 -130.60 -6.93
CA GLY A 202 -4.19 -131.31 -5.81
C GLY A 202 -5.14 -132.30 -5.12
N ARG A 203 -6.45 -132.02 -5.08
CA ARG A 203 -7.44 -132.99 -4.58
C ARG A 203 -7.63 -134.19 -5.51
N HIS A 204 -7.54 -133.98 -6.83
CA HIS A 204 -7.64 -135.07 -7.81
C HIS A 204 -6.43 -136.02 -7.81
N THR A 205 -5.23 -135.53 -7.54
CA THR A 205 -4.03 -136.39 -7.42
C THR A 205 -4.02 -137.23 -6.15
N VAL A 206 -4.55 -136.73 -5.02
CA VAL A 206 -4.64 -137.51 -3.77
C VAL A 206 -5.68 -138.65 -3.87
N GLN A 207 -6.70 -138.53 -4.72
CA GLN A 207 -7.66 -139.62 -4.97
C GLN A 207 -7.14 -140.73 -5.89
N GLN A 208 -6.10 -140.50 -6.71
CA GLN A 208 -5.51 -141.55 -7.56
C GLN A 208 -4.44 -142.40 -6.87
N VAL A 209 -3.91 -141.98 -5.72
CA VAL A 209 -2.91 -142.78 -4.95
C VAL A 209 -3.59 -143.68 -3.90
N SER A 210 -4.91 -143.56 -3.72
CA SER A 210 -5.71 -144.39 -2.81
C SER A 210 -6.35 -145.60 -3.52
N ALA A 211 -5.61 -146.29 -4.41
CA ALA A 211 -6.02 -147.57 -4.98
C ALA A 211 -5.02 -148.67 -4.54
N PRO A 212 -5.46 -149.68 -3.77
CA PRO A 212 -4.59 -150.54 -2.97
C PRO A 212 -3.93 -151.65 -3.79
N ARG A 213 -2.69 -151.97 -3.42
CA ARG A 213 -2.18 -153.34 -3.38
C ARG A 213 -1.70 -153.62 -1.97
#